data_AF-A0A7Y2J1F4-F1
#
_entry.id   AF-A0A7Y2J1F4-F1
#
_cell.length_a   1.000
_cell.length_b   1.000
_cell.length_c   1.000
_cell.angle_alpha   90.00
_cell.angle_beta   90.00
_cell.angle_gamma   90.00
#
_symmetry.space_group_name_H-M   'P 1'
#
loop_
_entity.id
_entity.type
_entity.pdbx_description
1 polymer ?
#
loop_
_entity_poly.entity_id
_entity_poly.type
_entity_poly.pdbx_seq_one_letter_code
_entity_poly.pdbx_strand_id
1 'polypeptide(L)'
;MTVITDISKVNPKENIIIKGAKLHNLKDVDVVIPRNKLVVITGLSGSGKSSLAFDTLYAEGQRRYVESLSSYARQFLGRLNKPKVDYIKGIAPAIAIEQKVNSTNPRSTVGTTTEIYDYLKLLYARIGRTYSPRSGEEVKKDRVTDVIHYVKTFPEGHKLLLLSPIHLEDGRAMEDKLKVLQQQGYARLKINGNVIR
;
A
#
# COMPACT_ATOMS: atom_id res chain seq x y z
N MET A 1 -11.29 32.46 -22.33
CA MET A 1 -10.04 32.29 -23.09
C MET A 1 -9.74 33.63 -23.73
N THR A 2 -8.68 34.30 -23.29
CA THR A 2 -8.23 35.53 -23.96
C THR A 2 -7.62 35.12 -25.29
N VAL A 3 -8.10 35.69 -26.39
CA VAL A 3 -7.50 35.49 -27.72
C VAL A 3 -6.19 36.27 -27.71
N ILE A 4 -5.11 35.61 -27.29
CA ILE A 4 -3.77 36.20 -27.30
C ILE A 4 -3.21 36.03 -28.71
N THR A 5 -2.97 37.14 -29.39
CA THR A 5 -2.51 37.21 -30.78
C THR A 5 -1.09 36.66 -30.98
N ASP A 6 -0.30 36.51 -29.91
CA ASP A 6 1.05 35.94 -29.99
C ASP A 6 1.40 35.12 -28.73
N ILE A 7 1.23 33.81 -28.84
CA ILE A 7 1.50 32.85 -27.76
C ILE A 7 3.00 32.77 -27.38
N SER A 8 3.90 33.24 -28.26
CA SER A 8 5.35 33.17 -28.05
C SER A 8 5.87 34.13 -26.98
N LYS A 9 5.12 35.22 -26.72
CA LYS A 9 5.47 36.26 -25.73
C LYS A 9 4.97 35.96 -24.32
N VAL A 10 4.22 34.87 -24.15
CA VAL A 10 3.63 34.50 -22.87
C VAL A 10 4.69 33.88 -21.97
N ASN A 11 4.77 34.35 -20.72
CA ASN A 11 5.73 33.84 -19.74
C ASN A 11 5.37 32.39 -19.32
N PRO A 12 6.24 31.40 -19.59
CA PRO A 12 6.00 29.99 -19.22
C PRO A 12 6.14 29.73 -17.70
N LYS A 13 6.66 30.68 -16.92
CA LYS A 13 6.69 30.54 -15.46
C LYS A 13 5.31 30.75 -14.85
N GLU A 14 4.50 31.61 -15.45
CA GLU A 14 3.16 31.99 -14.96
C GLU A 14 2.03 31.26 -15.69
N ASN A 15 2.31 30.68 -16.86
CA ASN A 15 1.32 30.05 -17.72
C ASN A 15 1.79 28.69 -18.23
N ILE A 16 0.85 27.77 -18.42
CA ILE A 16 1.02 26.57 -19.23
C ILE A 16 0.65 26.94 -20.66
N ILE A 17 1.57 26.71 -21.57
CA ILE A 17 1.46 27.12 -22.97
C ILE A 17 1.42 25.87 -23.82
N ILE A 18 0.33 25.69 -24.56
CA ILE A 18 0.10 24.58 -25.47
C ILE A 18 0.06 25.15 -26.88
N LYS A 19 0.98 24.71 -27.75
CA LYS A 19 1.02 25.09 -29.16
C LYS A 19 0.68 23.89 -30.02
N GLY A 20 -0.29 24.08 -30.91
CA GLY A 20 -0.63 23.15 -31.97
C GLY A 20 -1.08 21.77 -31.49
N ALA A 21 -2.05 21.72 -30.56
CA ALA A 21 -2.64 20.47 -30.12
C ALA A 21 -3.54 19.86 -31.22
N LYS A 22 -3.23 18.62 -31.64
CA LYS A 22 -3.80 17.93 -32.81
C LYS A 22 -4.37 16.55 -32.47
N LEU A 23 -4.59 16.26 -31.19
CA LEU A 23 -5.04 14.95 -30.76
C LEU A 23 -6.58 14.81 -30.89
N HIS A 24 -7.04 13.71 -31.47
CA HIS A 24 -8.45 13.42 -31.73
C HIS A 24 -9.16 14.56 -32.50
N ASN A 25 -10.15 15.20 -31.88
CA ASN A 25 -10.96 16.25 -32.49
C ASN A 25 -10.30 17.64 -32.42
N LEU A 26 -9.09 17.76 -31.87
CA LEU A 26 -8.38 19.03 -31.78
C LEU A 26 -7.81 19.43 -33.15
N LYS A 27 -8.17 20.63 -33.60
CA LYS A 27 -7.79 21.19 -34.91
C LYS A 27 -6.65 22.20 -34.76
N ASP A 28 -5.47 21.72 -34.39
CA ASP A 28 -4.26 22.55 -34.25
C ASP A 28 -4.46 23.74 -33.29
N VAL A 29 -4.93 23.43 -32.08
CA VAL A 29 -5.38 24.45 -31.12
C VAL A 29 -4.22 24.97 -30.28
N ASP A 30 -4.13 26.29 -30.19
CA ASP A 30 -3.22 27.00 -29.30
C ASP A 30 -3.96 27.45 -28.03
N VAL A 31 -3.40 27.14 -26.86
CA VAL A 31 -4.03 27.45 -25.57
C VAL A 31 -3.02 27.95 -24.56
N VAL A 32 -3.39 29.01 -23.85
CA VAL A 32 -2.67 29.52 -22.69
C VAL A 32 -3.54 29.31 -21.46
N ILE A 33 -3.00 28.61 -20.46
CA ILE A 33 -3.67 28.31 -19.19
C ILE A 33 -2.89 28.97 -18.06
N PRO A 34 -3.49 29.87 -17.28
CA PRO A 34 -2.79 30.48 -16.15
C PRO A 34 -2.50 29.45 -15.07
N ARG A 35 -1.28 29.47 -14.51
CA ARG A 35 -0.89 28.59 -13.41
C ARG A 35 -1.49 29.07 -12.09
N ASN A 36 -1.60 28.16 -11.12
CA ASN A 36 -2.08 28.44 -9.77
C ASN A 36 -3.50 29.03 -9.73
N LYS A 37 -4.32 28.72 -10.74
CA LYS A 37 -5.72 29.12 -10.81
C LYS A 37 -6.58 27.89 -11.03
N LEU A 38 -7.81 27.94 -10.54
CA LEU A 38 -8.86 27.01 -10.94
C LEU A 38 -9.30 27.35 -12.36
N VAL A 39 -8.97 26.49 -13.31
CA VAL A 39 -9.35 26.67 -14.72
C VAL A 39 -10.37 25.62 -15.10
N VAL A 40 -11.50 26.08 -15.63
CA VAL A 40 -12.60 25.23 -16.08
C VAL A 40 -12.60 25.18 -17.60
N ILE A 41 -12.55 23.97 -18.17
CA ILE A 41 -12.70 23.73 -19.60
C ILE A 41 -14.15 23.32 -19.86
N THR A 42 -14.87 24.10 -20.66
CA THR A 42 -16.29 23.89 -20.97
C THR A 42 -16.55 23.86 -22.48
N GLY A 43 -17.71 23.37 -22.89
CA GLY A 43 -18.10 23.19 -24.29
C GLY A 43 -18.98 21.96 -24.54
N LEU A 44 -19.58 21.87 -25.73
CA LEU A 44 -20.47 20.78 -26.14
C LEU A 44 -19.82 19.39 -26.05
N SER A 45 -20.61 18.32 -25.89
CA SER A 45 -20.08 16.96 -25.95
C SER A 45 -19.31 16.73 -27.26
N GLY A 46 -18.17 16.04 -27.19
CA GLY A 46 -17.31 15.81 -28.37
C GLY A 46 -16.44 17.00 -28.81
N SER A 47 -16.53 18.17 -28.17
CA SER A 47 -15.75 19.38 -28.56
C SER A 47 -14.24 19.31 -28.31
N GLY A 48 -13.70 18.15 -27.89
CA GLY A 48 -12.27 17.96 -27.63
C GLY A 48 -11.79 18.36 -26.22
N LYS A 49 -12.68 18.63 -25.26
CA LYS A 49 -12.32 18.98 -23.87
C LYS A 49 -11.45 17.92 -23.22
N SER A 50 -11.91 16.66 -23.25
CA SER A 50 -11.19 15.53 -22.66
C SER A 50 -9.87 15.28 -23.40
N SER A 51 -9.85 15.46 -24.72
CA SER A 51 -8.64 15.34 -25.53
C SER A 51 -7.58 16.39 -25.19
N LEU A 52 -8.01 17.62 -24.88
CA LEU A 52 -7.09 18.66 -24.42
C LEU A 52 -6.62 18.41 -22.98
N ALA A 53 -7.54 18.07 -22.07
CA ALA A 53 -7.26 17.94 -20.63
C ALA A 53 -6.50 16.65 -20.27
N PHE A 54 -7.04 15.50 -20.66
CA PHE A 54 -6.52 14.18 -20.28
C PHE A 54 -5.48 13.69 -21.28
N ASP A 55 -5.85 13.64 -22.55
CA ASP A 55 -5.03 12.99 -23.57
C ASP A 55 -3.84 13.85 -24.02
N THR A 56 -3.86 15.16 -23.77
CA THR A 56 -2.76 16.09 -24.11
C THR A 56 -2.04 16.59 -22.86
N LEU A 57 -2.73 17.36 -22.00
CA LEU A 57 -2.13 17.96 -20.80
C LEU A 57 -1.66 16.93 -19.79
N TYR A 58 -2.57 16.10 -19.30
CA TYR A 58 -2.23 15.10 -18.29
C TYR A 58 -1.21 14.09 -18.82
N ALA A 59 -1.42 13.57 -20.04
CA ALA A 59 -0.49 12.64 -20.67
C ALA A 59 0.94 13.22 -20.75
N GLU A 60 1.10 14.47 -21.18
CA GLU A 60 2.42 15.11 -21.28
C GLU A 60 3.02 15.41 -19.89
N GLY A 61 2.20 15.87 -18.93
CA GLY A 61 2.64 16.16 -17.57
C GLY A 61 3.11 14.90 -16.84
N GLN A 62 2.38 13.80 -16.99
CA GLN A 62 2.75 12.48 -16.46
C GLN A 62 4.02 11.96 -17.14
N ARG A 63 4.09 12.01 -18.48
CA ARG A 63 5.27 11.54 -19.23
C ARG A 63 6.55 12.25 -18.77
N ARG A 64 6.55 13.58 -18.69
CA ARG A 64 7.72 14.36 -18.25
C ARG A 64 8.13 14.04 -16.81
N TYR A 65 7.16 13.83 -15.94
CA TYR A 65 7.45 13.46 -14.55
C TYR A 65 8.11 12.09 -14.47
N VAL A 66 7.55 11.06 -15.11
CA VAL A 66 8.13 9.70 -15.05
C VAL A 66 9.49 9.63 -15.77
N GLU A 67 9.70 10.41 -16.84
CA GLU A 67 11.00 10.51 -17.52
C GLU A 67 12.11 11.05 -16.61
N SER A 68 11.76 11.83 -15.59
CA SER A 68 12.70 12.37 -14.61
C SER A 68 13.07 11.40 -13.48
N LEU A 69 12.31 10.31 -13.28
CA LEU A 69 12.49 9.42 -12.12
C LEU A 69 13.71 8.51 -12.24
N SER A 70 13.91 7.84 -13.38
CA SER A 70 15.09 6.98 -13.59
C SER A 70 15.44 6.77 -15.06
N SER A 71 16.72 6.47 -15.32
CA SER A 71 17.19 6.10 -16.67
C SER A 71 16.51 4.83 -17.19
N TYR A 72 16.18 3.89 -16.30
CA TYR A 72 15.43 2.68 -16.62
C TYR A 72 13.98 3.00 -17.00
N ALA A 73 13.27 3.83 -16.22
CA ALA A 73 11.89 4.23 -16.51
C ALA A 73 11.75 4.89 -17.89
N ARG A 74 12.75 5.69 -18.31
CA ARG A 74 12.81 6.28 -19.65
C ARG A 74 12.76 5.25 -20.78
N GLN A 75 13.37 4.07 -20.61
CA GLN A 75 13.35 3.02 -21.63
C GLN A 75 11.94 2.47 -21.88
N PHE A 76 11.09 2.41 -20.85
CA PHE A 76 9.70 1.94 -20.97
C PHE A 76 8.76 3.04 -21.47
N LEU A 77 9.02 4.30 -21.12
CA LEU A 77 8.21 5.45 -21.55
C LEU A 77 8.38 5.80 -23.03
N GLY A 78 9.53 5.47 -23.65
CA GLY A 78 9.74 5.65 -25.08
C GLY A 78 8.70 4.92 -25.95
N ARG A 79 7.95 3.97 -25.38
CA ARG A 79 6.85 3.24 -26.01
C ARG A 79 5.47 3.87 -25.80
N LEU A 80 5.32 4.86 -24.91
CA LEU A 80 4.06 5.58 -24.75
C LEU A 80 3.90 6.57 -25.92
N ASN A 81 2.72 6.55 -26.54
CA ASN A 81 2.39 7.48 -27.62
C ASN A 81 2.52 8.92 -27.11
N LYS A 82 3.49 9.66 -27.65
CA LYS A 82 3.61 11.10 -27.39
C LYS A 82 2.35 11.80 -27.91
N PRO A 83 1.75 12.70 -27.12
CA PRO A 83 0.60 13.46 -27.60
C PRO A 83 0.99 14.28 -28.83
N LYS A 84 0.08 14.37 -29.81
CA LYS A 84 0.28 15.14 -31.04
C LYS A 84 0.16 16.64 -30.73
N VAL A 85 1.26 17.25 -30.34
CA VAL A 85 1.39 18.67 -30.00
C VAL A 85 2.74 19.19 -30.47
N ASP A 86 2.80 20.44 -30.95
CA ASP A 86 4.06 21.01 -31.42
C ASP A 86 5.01 21.28 -30.22
N TYR A 87 4.50 21.94 -29.18
CA TYR A 87 5.17 21.99 -27.89
C TYR A 87 4.22 22.32 -26.74
N ILE A 88 4.65 21.93 -25.53
CA ILE A 88 4.05 22.40 -24.27
C ILE A 88 5.14 22.99 -23.37
N LYS A 89 4.93 24.20 -22.85
CA LYS A 89 5.85 24.87 -21.89
C LYS A 89 5.12 25.18 -20.59
N GLY A 90 5.87 25.26 -19.48
CA GLY A 90 5.32 25.61 -18.17
C GLY A 90 4.48 24.52 -17.49
N ILE A 91 4.47 23.30 -18.03
CA ILE A 91 3.70 22.18 -17.47
C ILE A 91 4.35 21.65 -16.19
N ALA A 92 3.53 21.40 -15.17
CA ALA A 92 3.92 20.75 -13.92
C ALA A 92 3.61 19.24 -13.99
N PRO A 93 4.17 18.42 -13.07
CA PRO A 93 3.67 17.05 -12.87
C PRO A 93 2.16 17.05 -12.71
N ALA A 94 1.48 16.22 -13.49
CA ALA A 94 0.02 16.20 -13.57
C ALA A 94 -0.55 14.94 -12.91
N ILE A 95 -1.68 15.10 -12.21
CA ILE A 95 -2.48 14.01 -11.63
C ILE A 95 -3.88 14.12 -12.22
N ALA A 96 -4.36 13.04 -12.84
CA ALA A 96 -5.73 12.95 -13.31
C ALA A 96 -6.61 12.34 -12.22
N ILE A 97 -7.74 12.99 -11.96
CA ILE A 97 -8.81 12.45 -11.13
C ILE A 97 -10.00 12.23 -12.07
N GLU A 98 -10.21 10.98 -12.46
CA GLU A 98 -11.25 10.56 -13.41
C GLU A 98 -12.32 9.73 -12.72
N GLN A 99 -13.55 9.79 -13.24
CA GLN A 99 -14.61 8.85 -12.89
C GLN A 99 -14.44 7.52 -13.65
N LYS A 100 -13.23 6.95 -13.64
CA LYS A 100 -12.99 5.62 -14.22
C LYS A 100 -13.09 4.60 -13.08
N VAL A 101 -14.00 3.65 -13.22
CA VAL A 101 -14.18 2.59 -12.21
C VAL A 101 -12.93 1.72 -12.25
N ASN A 102 -12.07 1.87 -11.25
CA ASN A 102 -10.94 0.97 -11.08
C ASN A 102 -11.48 -0.44 -10.77
N SER A 103 -10.85 -1.45 -11.38
CA SER A 103 -11.03 -2.88 -11.16
C SER A 103 -11.70 -3.23 -9.82
N THR A 104 -12.83 -3.95 -9.89
CA THR A 104 -13.53 -4.47 -8.72
C THR A 104 -12.76 -5.66 -8.17
N ASN A 105 -11.79 -5.41 -7.30
CA ASN A 105 -11.22 -6.47 -6.47
C ASN A 105 -12.17 -6.71 -5.28
N PRO A 106 -12.76 -7.91 -5.11
CA PRO A 106 -13.70 -8.20 -4.03
C PRO A 106 -13.12 -8.00 -2.62
N ARG A 107 -11.79 -8.00 -2.47
CA ARG A 107 -11.10 -7.74 -1.20
C ARG A 107 -10.82 -6.26 -0.94
N SER A 108 -11.06 -5.38 -1.92
CA SER A 108 -10.87 -3.94 -1.75
C SER A 108 -12.10 -3.32 -1.10
N THR A 109 -11.88 -2.47 -0.11
CA THR A 109 -12.89 -1.68 0.58
C THR A 109 -12.53 -0.20 0.52
N VAL A 110 -13.42 0.67 0.99
CA VAL A 110 -13.10 2.09 1.18
C VAL A 110 -11.91 2.25 2.11
N GLY A 111 -11.83 1.45 3.18
CA GLY A 111 -10.75 1.53 4.17
C GLY A 111 -9.39 1.15 3.58
N THR A 112 -9.32 0.19 2.65
CA THR A 112 -8.05 -0.17 1.99
C THR A 112 -7.67 0.84 0.91
N THR A 113 -8.65 1.40 0.19
CA THR A 113 -8.38 2.38 -0.89
C THR A 113 -7.91 3.72 -0.34
N THR A 114 -8.36 4.08 0.87
CA THR A 114 -7.98 5.31 1.57
C THR A 114 -6.81 5.11 2.54
N GLU A 115 -6.26 3.90 2.62
CA GLU A 115 -5.24 3.47 3.60
C GLU A 115 -5.66 3.59 5.09
N ILE A 116 -6.88 4.05 5.38
CA ILE A 116 -7.41 4.14 6.76
C ILE A 116 -7.34 2.79 7.47
N TYR A 117 -7.61 1.69 6.77
CA TYR A 117 -7.52 0.35 7.34
C TYR A 117 -6.09 -0.02 7.77
N ASP A 118 -5.07 0.52 7.11
CA ASP A 118 -3.67 0.31 7.50
C ASP A 118 -3.33 1.05 8.79
N TYR A 119 -3.82 2.28 8.94
CA TYR A 119 -3.73 3.01 10.20
C TYR A 119 -4.50 2.31 11.33
N LEU A 120 -5.68 1.74 11.06
CA LEU A 120 -6.42 0.95 12.04
C LEU A 120 -5.65 -0.29 12.47
N LYS A 121 -5.04 -1.04 11.53
CA LYS A 121 -4.18 -2.18 11.88
C LYS A 121 -3.04 -1.75 12.81
N LEU A 122 -2.38 -0.63 12.51
CA LEU A 122 -1.31 -0.11 13.36
C LEU A 122 -1.83 0.28 14.76
N LEU A 123 -2.99 0.94 14.83
CA LEU A 123 -3.64 1.32 16.08
C LEU A 123 -3.91 0.09 16.96
N TYR A 124 -4.60 -0.92 16.41
CA TYR A 124 -4.92 -2.15 17.14
C TYR A 124 -3.68 -2.98 17.50
N ALA A 125 -2.64 -2.98 16.66
CA ALA A 125 -1.38 -3.66 16.98
C ALA A 125 -0.62 -2.97 18.13
N ARG A 126 -0.75 -1.65 18.28
CA ARG A 126 -0.02 -0.87 19.29
C ARG A 126 -0.74 -0.79 20.64
N ILE A 127 -2.05 -0.58 20.62
CA ILE A 127 -2.84 -0.32 21.83
C ILE A 127 -4.09 -1.20 21.94
N GLY A 128 -4.30 -2.13 21.02
CA GLY A 128 -5.40 -3.07 21.09
C GLY A 128 -5.24 -4.03 22.26
N ARG A 129 -6.30 -4.18 23.04
CA ARG A 129 -6.39 -5.22 24.08
C ARG A 129 -7.02 -6.47 23.46
N THR A 130 -6.33 -7.59 23.57
CA THR A 130 -6.80 -8.87 23.02
C THR A 130 -7.63 -9.57 24.08
N TYR A 131 -8.81 -10.07 23.70
CA TYR A 131 -9.69 -10.83 24.59
C TYR A 131 -9.92 -12.24 24.02
N SER A 132 -9.97 -13.23 24.92
CA SER A 132 -10.25 -14.61 24.56
C SER A 132 -11.71 -14.76 24.11
N PRO A 133 -12.00 -15.35 22.93
CA PRO A 133 -13.38 -15.54 22.48
C PRO A 133 -14.12 -16.64 23.25
N ARG A 134 -13.42 -17.46 24.05
CA ARG A 134 -14.03 -18.52 24.87
C ARG A 134 -14.30 -18.08 26.30
N SER A 135 -13.34 -17.42 26.94
CA SER A 135 -13.45 -17.00 28.34
C SER A 135 -13.85 -15.54 28.52
N GLY A 136 -13.69 -14.69 27.50
CA GLY A 136 -13.91 -13.24 27.60
C GLY A 136 -12.82 -12.48 28.36
N GLU A 137 -11.82 -13.18 28.88
CA GLU A 137 -10.73 -12.58 29.65
C GLU A 137 -9.67 -11.94 28.75
N GLU A 138 -8.98 -10.93 29.28
CA GLU A 138 -7.88 -10.26 28.58
C GLU A 138 -6.67 -11.19 28.42
N VAL A 139 -6.24 -11.39 27.18
CA VAL A 139 -5.06 -12.17 26.83
C VAL A 139 -3.83 -11.31 27.08
N LYS A 140 -3.08 -11.66 28.12
CA LYS A 140 -1.82 -11.03 28.47
C LYS A 140 -0.68 -12.04 28.42
N LYS A 141 0.55 -11.54 28.29
CA LYS A 141 1.74 -12.37 28.44
C LYS A 141 1.95 -12.65 29.92
N ASP A 142 1.80 -13.90 30.32
CA ASP A 142 2.10 -14.32 31.68
C ASP A 142 3.61 -14.29 31.97
N ARG A 143 3.94 -13.90 33.19
CA ARG A 143 5.28 -14.00 33.78
C ARG A 143 5.37 -15.26 34.64
N VAL A 144 6.59 -15.67 34.96
CA VAL A 144 6.84 -16.79 35.88
C VAL A 144 6.12 -16.61 37.22
N THR A 145 6.06 -15.38 37.73
CA THR A 145 5.32 -15.04 38.95
C THR A 145 3.83 -15.30 38.84
N ASP A 146 3.23 -15.01 37.70
CA ASP A 146 1.80 -15.23 37.45
C ASP A 146 1.50 -16.74 37.46
N VAL A 147 2.36 -17.53 36.83
CA VAL A 147 2.26 -19.00 36.83
C VAL A 147 2.42 -19.57 38.23
N ILE A 148 3.40 -19.10 39.02
CA ILE A 148 3.58 -19.53 40.41
C ILE A 148 2.35 -19.18 41.25
N HIS A 149 1.81 -17.98 41.08
CA HIS A 149 0.61 -17.56 41.80
C HIS A 149 -0.59 -18.45 41.45
N TYR A 150 -0.76 -18.76 40.16
CA TYR A 150 -1.79 -19.69 39.70
C TYR A 150 -1.62 -21.09 40.33
N VAL A 151 -0.41 -21.64 40.34
CA VAL A 151 -0.13 -22.95 40.96
C VAL A 151 -0.39 -22.95 42.47
N LYS A 152 -0.20 -21.81 43.16
CA LYS A 152 -0.51 -21.68 44.59
C LYS A 152 -2.02 -21.65 44.90
N THR A 153 -2.88 -21.52 43.91
CA THR A 153 -4.34 -21.58 44.13
C THR A 153 -4.84 -23.02 44.32
N PHE A 154 -4.06 -24.03 43.95
CA PHE A 154 -4.40 -25.44 44.18
C PHE A 154 -4.24 -25.83 45.67
N PRO A 155 -5.09 -26.73 46.19
CA PRO A 155 -4.97 -27.22 47.57
C PRO A 155 -3.65 -27.93 47.86
N GLU A 156 -3.23 -27.94 49.13
CA GLU A 156 -2.06 -28.70 49.56
C GLU A 156 -2.26 -30.20 49.31
N GLY A 157 -1.21 -30.87 48.81
CA GLY A 157 -1.28 -32.28 48.41
C GLY A 157 -1.86 -32.55 47.02
N HIS A 158 -2.29 -31.53 46.28
CA HIS A 158 -2.77 -31.69 44.90
C HIS A 158 -1.64 -32.16 43.97
N LYS A 159 -1.85 -33.29 43.28
CA LYS A 159 -0.82 -33.92 42.42
C LYS A 159 -0.90 -33.37 41.01
N LEU A 160 0.18 -32.76 40.54
CA LEU A 160 0.32 -32.22 39.19
C LEU A 160 1.49 -32.87 38.44
N LEU A 161 1.40 -32.94 37.11
CA LEU A 161 2.50 -33.31 36.23
C LEU A 161 3.07 -32.04 35.59
N LEU A 162 4.31 -31.70 35.92
CA LEU A 162 5.03 -30.63 35.22
C LEU A 162 5.60 -31.19 33.91
N LEU A 163 5.13 -30.66 32.79
CA LEU A 163 5.49 -31.10 31.45
C LEU A 163 6.14 -29.95 30.68
N SER A 164 7.13 -30.27 29.86
CA SER A 164 7.69 -29.37 28.85
C SER A 164 7.56 -30.03 27.48
N PRO A 165 6.91 -29.39 26.49
CA PRO A 165 6.86 -29.93 25.14
C PRO A 165 8.27 -30.03 24.56
N ILE A 166 8.57 -31.15 23.90
CA ILE A 166 9.84 -31.34 23.21
C ILE A 166 9.65 -30.88 21.76
N HIS A 167 10.29 -29.76 21.40
CA HIS A 167 10.30 -29.25 20.04
C HIS A 167 11.52 -29.79 19.28
N LEU A 168 11.33 -30.35 18.09
CA LEU A 168 12.43 -30.81 17.24
C LEU A 168 13.01 -29.62 16.44
N GLU A 169 14.33 -29.54 16.31
CA GLU A 169 15.00 -28.56 15.45
C GLU A 169 15.17 -29.16 14.04
N ASP A 170 15.11 -28.32 13.00
CA ASP A 170 15.28 -28.76 11.62
C ASP A 170 16.59 -29.52 11.43
N GLY A 171 16.51 -30.73 10.87
CA GLY A 171 17.66 -31.59 10.59
C GLY A 171 18.18 -32.44 11.75
N ARG A 172 17.58 -32.39 12.95
CA ARG A 172 17.92 -33.33 14.04
C ARG A 172 16.97 -34.51 14.11
N ALA A 173 17.49 -35.69 14.41
CA ALA A 173 16.67 -36.85 14.78
C ALA A 173 16.13 -36.71 16.22
N MET A 174 14.90 -37.18 16.45
CA MET A 174 14.29 -37.17 17.78
C MET A 174 15.09 -37.99 18.78
N GLU A 175 15.68 -39.10 18.32
CA GLU A 175 16.53 -40.00 19.11
C GLU A 175 17.70 -39.27 19.74
N ASP A 176 18.37 -38.38 18.98
CA ASP A 176 19.53 -37.65 19.50
C ASP A 176 19.10 -36.63 20.56
N LYS A 177 17.96 -35.97 20.38
CA LYS A 177 17.39 -35.07 21.39
C LYS A 177 16.99 -35.81 22.65
N LEU A 178 16.40 -37.00 22.52
CA LEU A 178 16.04 -37.85 23.65
C LEU A 178 17.27 -38.37 24.39
N LYS A 179 18.35 -38.75 23.69
CA LYS A 179 19.62 -39.14 24.32
C LYS A 179 20.20 -38.00 25.16
N VAL A 180 20.16 -36.77 24.65
CA VAL A 180 20.61 -35.59 25.41
C VAL A 180 19.76 -35.37 26.66
N LEU A 181 18.42 -35.44 26.54
CA LEU A 181 17.52 -35.30 27.69
C LEU A 181 17.73 -36.42 28.72
N GLN A 182 17.98 -37.64 28.26
CA GLN A 182 18.31 -38.77 29.12
C GLN A 182 19.64 -38.53 29.86
N GLN A 183 20.66 -38.02 29.18
CA GLN A 183 21.95 -37.62 29.80
C GLN A 183 21.78 -36.48 30.80
N GLN A 184 20.81 -35.59 30.62
CA GLN A 184 20.43 -34.55 31.58
C GLN A 184 19.61 -35.08 32.77
N GLY A 185 19.27 -36.37 32.79
CA GLY A 185 18.58 -37.03 33.89
C GLY A 185 17.06 -37.08 33.78
N TYR A 186 16.48 -36.69 32.63
CA TYR A 186 15.05 -36.86 32.39
C TYR A 186 14.75 -38.34 32.10
N ALA A 187 14.04 -39.00 33.02
CA ALA A 187 13.73 -40.42 32.97
C ALA A 187 12.25 -40.73 32.65
N ARG A 188 11.43 -39.72 32.33
CA ARG A 188 9.99 -39.90 32.08
C ARG A 188 9.56 -39.05 30.89
N LEU A 189 8.81 -39.65 29.98
CA LEU A 189 8.22 -39.00 28.81
C LEU A 189 6.71 -39.18 28.83
N LYS A 190 5.96 -38.17 28.38
CA LYS A 190 4.51 -38.30 28.17
C LYS A 190 4.22 -38.34 26.67
N ILE A 191 3.72 -39.47 26.17
CA ILE A 191 3.37 -39.67 24.76
C ILE A 191 1.91 -40.10 24.68
N ASN A 192 1.11 -39.41 23.85
CA ASN A 192 -0.31 -39.73 23.63
C ASN A 192 -1.12 -39.92 24.92
N GLY A 193 -0.81 -39.14 25.96
CA GLY A 193 -1.50 -39.20 27.27
C GLY A 193 -0.85 -40.13 28.29
N ASN A 194 -0.01 -41.08 27.88
CA ASN A 194 0.63 -42.05 28.77
C ASN A 194 2.03 -41.60 29.18
N VAL A 195 2.37 -41.79 30.46
CA VAL A 195 3.72 -41.55 30.98
C VAL A 195 4.53 -42.84 30.88
N ILE A 196 5.58 -42.82 30.08
CA ILE A 196 6.54 -43.90 29.90
C ILE A 196 7.86 -43.53 30.59
N ARG A 197 8.63 -44.55 30.96
CA ARG A 197 9.94 -44.43 31.61
C ARG A 197 11.03 -44.93 30.69
#